data_AF-A0A024TJW8-F1
#
_entry.id   AF-A0A024TJW8-F1
#
_cell.length_a   1.000
_cell.length_b   1.000
_cell.length_c   1.000
_cell.angle_alpha   90.00
_cell.angle_beta   90.00
_cell.angle_gamma   90.00
#
_symmetry.space_group_name_H-M   'P 1'
#
loop_
_entity.id
_entity.type
_entity.pdbx_description
1 polymer ?
#
loop_
_entity_poly.entity_id
_entity_poly.type
_entity_poly.pdbx_seq_one_letter_code
_entity_poly.pdbx_strand_id
1 'polypeptide(L)'
;MPRTRRTATAALLAITLVVGFLGAVSGISVVVFPNGRDHTTTPTVMSKIQGMTVQVGPDQAKTGQALAAYLSTIAALGYHGDRVYKATGVAVTAYDQLVEQEHVYVAAPGQPFVAPHPESVEEASAAAVDGATGDIDVKTPIVVTFWNKFDAPVDVYWFDTHIYNLDANETQRFHGLHGDLLTIKNADSDAVFEQYVDVSHGHEQEFHVPGGIEIEFRNHFESEPVDIYWFDTAHAHLPPQSKISLHANDGDEFTLVDSDGAIVATHVLTEADGPIQFLAVPLEVHDQLPEHEEL
;
A
#
# COMPACT_ATOMS: atom_id res chain seq x y z
N MET A 1 42.12 40.81 21.15
CA MET A 1 41.47 39.99 20.11
C MET A 1 40.79 38.80 20.78
N PRO A 2 39.47 38.87 21.04
CA PRO A 2 38.71 37.75 21.59
C PRO A 2 38.01 36.96 20.46
N ARG A 3 38.13 35.63 20.52
CA ARG A 3 37.45 34.69 19.60
C ARG A 3 35.96 34.60 19.98
N THR A 4 35.09 35.00 19.06
CA THR A 4 33.64 34.85 19.16
C THR A 4 33.29 33.37 18.95
N ARG A 5 32.90 32.66 20.02
CA ARG A 5 32.26 31.34 19.90
C ARG A 5 30.80 31.57 19.46
N ARG A 6 30.44 31.10 18.26
CA ARG A 6 29.04 30.95 17.85
C ARG A 6 28.50 29.69 18.52
N THR A 7 27.54 29.86 19.41
CA THR A 7 26.65 28.80 19.88
C THR A 7 25.71 28.43 18.74
N ALA A 8 25.82 27.20 18.23
CA ALA A 8 24.83 26.62 17.35
C ALA A 8 23.67 26.13 18.24
N THR A 9 22.53 26.80 18.12
CA THR A 9 21.27 26.38 18.73
C THR A 9 20.73 25.20 17.92
N ALA A 10 20.90 23.98 18.43
CA ALA A 10 20.23 22.80 17.87
C ALA A 10 18.73 22.91 18.19
N ALA A 11 17.92 23.18 17.18
CA ALA A 11 16.47 23.03 17.26
C ALA A 11 16.17 21.54 17.17
N LEU A 12 15.86 20.92 18.31
CA LEU A 12 15.40 19.55 18.38
C LEU A 12 13.94 19.53 17.88
N LEU A 13 13.74 19.16 16.62
CA LEU A 13 12.42 18.91 16.06
C LEU A 13 11.93 17.58 16.63
N ALA A 14 11.05 17.64 17.63
CA ALA A 14 10.37 16.46 18.15
C ALA A 14 9.34 16.00 17.12
N ILE A 15 9.72 15.08 16.23
CA ILE A 15 8.78 14.33 15.40
C ILE A 15 7.97 13.47 16.35
N THR A 16 6.72 13.85 16.57
CA THR A 16 5.79 13.07 17.39
C THR A 16 5.33 11.90 16.53
N LEU A 17 6.03 10.78 16.61
CA LEU A 17 5.63 9.51 16.03
C LEU A 17 4.42 9.00 16.82
N VAL A 18 3.20 9.29 16.34
CA VAL A 18 1.99 8.62 16.85
C VAL A 18 1.89 7.28 16.14
N VAL A 19 2.68 6.30 16.60
CA VAL A 19 2.44 4.89 16.27
C VAL A 19 1.26 4.45 17.14
N GLY A 20 0.06 4.67 16.61
CA GLY A 20 -1.17 4.18 17.22
C GLY A 20 -1.35 2.71 16.93
N PHE A 21 -0.66 1.83 17.66
CA PHE A 21 -0.99 0.41 17.69
C PHE A 21 -1.76 0.06 18.98
N LEU A 22 -2.91 -0.59 18.78
CA LEU A 22 -3.64 -1.48 19.68
C LEU A 22 -4.49 -0.87 20.81
N GLY A 23 -5.68 -0.42 20.43
CA GLY A 23 -6.91 -0.89 21.06
C GLY A 23 -7.76 -1.55 19.98
N ALA A 24 -8.27 -2.76 20.21
CA ALA A 24 -9.35 -3.29 19.37
C ALA A 24 -10.55 -2.36 19.55
N VAL A 25 -10.68 -1.35 18.69
CA VAL A 25 -11.87 -0.51 18.65
C VAL A 25 -12.97 -1.44 18.15
N SER A 26 -13.91 -1.78 19.02
CA SER A 26 -15.11 -2.53 18.64
C SER A 26 -15.89 -1.68 17.63
N GLY A 27 -15.64 -1.92 16.35
CA GLY A 27 -16.37 -1.33 15.25
C GLY A 27 -17.71 -2.04 15.03
N ILE A 28 -18.55 -1.41 14.22
CA ILE A 28 -19.75 -2.01 13.64
C ILE A 28 -19.38 -2.48 12.23
N SER A 29 -19.69 -3.73 11.90
CA SER A 29 -19.55 -4.20 10.52
C SER A 29 -20.65 -3.59 9.66
N VAL A 30 -20.32 -2.98 8.53
CA VAL A 30 -21.32 -2.51 7.54
C VAL A 30 -21.01 -3.09 6.17
N VAL A 31 -22.03 -3.26 5.34
CA VAL A 31 -21.86 -3.73 3.96
C VAL A 31 -21.97 -2.53 3.02
N VAL A 32 -20.89 -2.25 2.31
CA VAL A 32 -20.74 -1.02 1.52
C VAL A 32 -20.98 -1.30 0.05
N PHE A 33 -21.78 -0.43 -0.57
CA PHE A 33 -22.09 -0.46 -1.99
C PHE A 33 -21.86 0.92 -2.63
N PRO A 34 -21.47 0.98 -3.92
CA PRO A 34 -21.51 2.21 -4.70
C PRO A 34 -22.96 2.64 -4.99
N ASN A 35 -23.27 3.92 -4.80
CA ASN A 35 -24.61 4.46 -5.06
C ASN A 35 -24.97 4.41 -6.56
N GLY A 36 -26.14 3.86 -6.87
CA GLY A 36 -26.66 3.75 -8.25
C GLY A 36 -26.01 2.67 -9.10
N ARG A 37 -25.16 1.82 -8.52
CA ARG A 37 -24.61 0.62 -9.15
C ARG A 37 -25.35 -0.59 -8.57
N ASP A 38 -26.33 -1.10 -9.31
CA ASP A 38 -27.04 -2.34 -8.99
C ASP A 38 -26.47 -3.51 -9.79
N HIS A 39 -26.62 -4.74 -9.27
CA HIS A 39 -26.17 -5.98 -9.92
C HIS A 39 -26.87 -6.24 -11.27
N THR A 40 -27.91 -5.48 -11.59
CA THR A 40 -28.74 -5.57 -12.80
C THR A 40 -28.21 -4.74 -13.98
N THR A 41 -27.28 -3.79 -13.78
CA THR A 41 -26.65 -3.07 -14.90
C THR A 41 -25.52 -3.91 -15.48
N THR A 42 -25.59 -4.20 -16.79
CA THR A 42 -24.67 -5.08 -17.53
C THR A 42 -23.19 -4.81 -17.15
N PRO A 43 -22.44 -5.83 -16.70
CA PRO A 43 -21.09 -5.62 -16.18
C PRO A 43 -20.15 -5.25 -17.32
N THR A 44 -19.69 -4.00 -17.32
CA THR A 44 -18.56 -3.57 -18.14
C THR A 44 -17.27 -4.10 -17.50
N VAL A 45 -16.97 -5.37 -17.73
CA VAL A 45 -15.66 -6.05 -17.56
C VAL A 45 -14.99 -6.03 -16.17
N MET A 46 -15.46 -5.28 -15.18
CA MET A 46 -14.98 -5.36 -13.79
C MET A 46 -16.18 -5.46 -12.83
N SER A 47 -16.41 -6.69 -12.34
CA SER A 47 -17.24 -7.06 -11.17
C SER A 47 -18.76 -6.79 -11.25
N LYS A 48 -19.57 -7.87 -11.20
CA LYS A 48 -20.93 -7.83 -10.62
C LYS A 48 -20.80 -7.12 -9.27
N ILE A 49 -21.51 -6.02 -9.00
CA ILE A 49 -21.24 -5.20 -7.81
C ILE A 49 -21.51 -6.00 -6.53
N GLN A 50 -20.42 -6.44 -5.91
CA GLN A 50 -20.36 -7.20 -4.67
C GLN A 50 -20.26 -6.24 -3.49
N GLY A 51 -21.11 -6.42 -2.48
CA GLY A 51 -21.01 -5.64 -1.25
C GLY A 51 -19.72 -5.97 -0.51
N MET A 52 -19.07 -4.96 0.07
CA MET A 52 -17.86 -5.17 0.87
C MET A 52 -18.15 -4.95 2.35
N THR A 53 -17.82 -5.95 3.17
CA THR A 53 -17.98 -5.82 4.62
C THR A 53 -16.78 -5.08 5.21
N VAL A 54 -17.01 -3.96 5.86
CA VAL A 54 -15.95 -3.12 6.46
C VAL A 54 -16.29 -2.82 7.92
N GLN A 55 -15.27 -2.84 8.78
CA GLN A 55 -15.38 -2.42 10.18
C GLN A 55 -15.32 -0.90 10.28
N VAL A 56 -16.39 -0.27 10.75
CA VAL A 56 -16.42 1.16 11.02
C VAL A 56 -16.35 1.37 12.51
N GLY A 57 -15.41 2.18 12.99
CA GLY A 57 -15.34 2.61 14.38
C GLY A 57 -15.87 4.04 14.58
N PRO A 58 -16.04 4.48 15.85
CA PRO A 58 -16.50 5.83 16.17
C PRO A 58 -15.59 6.93 15.60
N ASP A 59 -14.29 6.67 15.51
CA ASP A 59 -13.33 7.66 15.00
C ASP A 59 -13.46 7.89 13.49
N GLN A 60 -13.75 6.83 12.74
CA GLN A 60 -13.99 6.90 11.29
C GLN A 60 -15.32 7.58 10.96
N ALA A 61 -16.31 7.49 11.85
CA ALA A 61 -17.66 8.01 11.65
C ALA A 61 -18.03 9.18 12.59
N LYS A 62 -17.07 10.04 12.94
CA LYS A 62 -17.31 11.28 13.73
C LYS A 62 -18.32 12.21 13.07
N THR A 63 -18.32 12.23 11.74
CA THR A 63 -19.27 12.96 10.89
C THR A 63 -19.60 12.12 9.66
N GLY A 64 -20.69 12.43 8.98
CA GLY A 64 -21.04 11.78 7.70
C GLY A 64 -19.96 11.97 6.63
N GLN A 65 -19.26 13.11 6.66
CA GLN A 65 -18.14 13.39 5.76
C GLN A 65 -16.90 12.53 6.09
N ALA A 66 -16.58 12.38 7.38
CA ALA A 66 -15.50 11.48 7.82
C ALA A 66 -15.81 10.03 7.45
N LEU A 67 -17.07 9.60 7.63
CA LEU A 67 -17.51 8.27 7.22
C LEU A 67 -17.40 8.09 5.70
N ALA A 68 -17.88 9.06 4.91
CA ALA A 68 -17.77 9.01 3.45
C ALA A 68 -16.31 8.93 3.00
N ALA A 69 -15.41 9.72 3.61
CA ALA A 69 -13.98 9.67 3.34
C ALA A 69 -13.37 8.30 3.69
N TYR A 70 -13.72 7.74 4.86
CA TYR A 70 -13.24 6.42 5.26
C TYR A 70 -13.73 5.33 4.30
N LEU A 71 -15.02 5.31 3.97
CA LEU A 71 -15.57 4.32 3.03
C LEU A 71 -15.04 4.52 1.60
N SER A 72 -14.60 5.74 1.24
CA SER A 72 -13.95 6.00 -0.05
C SER A 72 -12.56 5.37 -0.20
N THR A 73 -11.97 4.84 0.89
CA THR A 73 -10.76 4.01 0.82
C THR A 73 -11.01 2.64 0.17
N ILE A 74 -12.28 2.29 -0.03
CA ILE A 74 -12.71 1.08 -0.70
C ILE A 74 -12.55 1.27 -2.19
N ALA A 75 -11.56 0.60 -2.76
CA ALA A 75 -11.13 0.90 -4.12
C ALA A 75 -12.16 0.51 -5.19
N ALA A 76 -12.99 -0.51 -4.94
CA ALA A 76 -14.04 -0.90 -5.90
C ALA A 76 -15.14 0.16 -6.08
N LEU A 77 -15.20 1.20 -5.23
CA LEU A 77 -16.05 2.37 -5.49
C LEU A 77 -15.56 3.10 -6.76
N GLY A 78 -14.24 3.25 -6.92
CA GLY A 78 -13.62 3.97 -8.04
C GLY A 78 -13.87 5.47 -8.03
N TYR A 79 -14.26 6.04 -6.89
CA TYR A 79 -14.43 7.49 -6.69
C TYR A 79 -14.39 7.84 -5.20
N HIS A 80 -14.08 9.11 -4.91
CA HIS A 80 -14.26 9.69 -3.57
C HIS A 80 -15.71 10.12 -3.36
N GLY A 81 -16.40 9.43 -2.47
CA GLY A 81 -17.74 9.80 -2.04
C GLY A 81 -17.75 10.97 -1.06
N ASP A 82 -18.86 11.70 -1.04
CA ASP A 82 -19.08 12.82 -0.11
C ASP A 82 -20.21 12.57 0.90
N ARG A 83 -21.07 11.58 0.62
CA ARG A 83 -22.25 11.25 1.42
C ARG A 83 -22.47 9.74 1.47
N VAL A 84 -23.04 9.28 2.57
CA VAL A 84 -23.40 7.88 2.80
C VAL A 84 -24.89 7.80 3.10
N TYR A 85 -25.58 6.85 2.47
CA TYR A 85 -27.02 6.63 2.63
C TYR A 85 -27.30 5.20 3.07
N LYS A 86 -28.36 5.02 3.86
CA LYS A 86 -28.98 3.70 4.06
C LYS A 86 -29.74 3.29 2.80
N ALA A 87 -30.11 2.01 2.69
CA ALA A 87 -30.98 1.53 1.60
C ALA A 87 -32.31 2.31 1.47
N THR A 88 -32.78 2.90 2.57
CA THR A 88 -33.99 3.74 2.62
C THR A 88 -33.79 5.16 2.05
N GLY A 89 -32.56 5.54 1.70
CA GLY A 89 -32.20 6.89 1.26
C GLY A 89 -31.99 7.89 2.40
N VAL A 90 -32.05 7.44 3.66
CA VAL A 90 -31.70 8.29 4.81
C VAL A 90 -30.18 8.45 4.86
N ALA A 91 -29.72 9.70 4.92
CA ALA A 91 -28.30 10.02 5.03
C ALA A 91 -27.75 9.60 6.41
N VAL A 92 -26.60 8.93 6.41
CA VAL A 92 -25.85 8.58 7.61
C VAL A 92 -24.89 9.72 7.92
N THR A 93 -25.07 10.38 9.06
CA THR A 93 -24.30 11.57 9.45
C THR A 93 -23.42 11.36 10.67
N ALA A 94 -23.52 10.22 11.36
CA ALA A 94 -22.72 9.88 12.53
C ALA A 94 -22.71 8.36 12.78
N TYR A 95 -21.75 7.92 13.59
CA TYR A 95 -21.55 6.52 13.98
C TYR A 95 -22.77 5.83 14.61
N ASP A 96 -23.49 6.53 15.48
CA ASP A 96 -24.63 6.00 16.25
C ASP A 96 -25.86 5.65 15.39
N GLN A 97 -25.85 6.06 14.12
CA GLN A 97 -26.87 5.73 13.14
C GLN A 97 -26.58 4.42 12.42
N LEU A 98 -25.37 3.85 12.55
CA LEU A 98 -25.01 2.59 11.93
C LEU A 98 -25.53 1.40 12.74
N VAL A 99 -25.88 0.35 12.03
CA VAL A 99 -26.29 -0.94 12.62
C VAL A 99 -25.40 -2.05 12.08
N GLU A 100 -25.16 -3.08 12.88
CA GLU A 100 -24.39 -4.26 12.49
C GLU A 100 -24.96 -4.89 11.21
N GLN A 101 -24.06 -5.14 10.26
CA GLN A 101 -24.32 -5.63 8.90
C GLN A 101 -25.26 -4.74 8.06
N GLU A 102 -25.47 -3.48 8.43
CA GLU A 102 -26.32 -2.58 7.65
C GLU A 102 -25.74 -2.27 6.27
N HIS A 103 -26.60 -2.25 5.26
CA HIS A 103 -26.21 -1.85 3.91
C HIS A 103 -26.15 -0.33 3.79
N VAL A 104 -24.99 0.16 3.36
CA VAL A 104 -24.74 1.58 3.15
C VAL A 104 -24.26 1.84 1.73
N TYR A 105 -24.67 2.98 1.19
CA TYR A 105 -24.45 3.39 -0.19
C TYR A 105 -23.65 4.68 -0.21
N VAL A 106 -22.45 4.63 -0.78
CA VAL A 106 -21.56 5.79 -0.89
C VAL A 106 -21.88 6.52 -2.19
N ALA A 107 -22.18 7.82 -2.12
CA ALA A 107 -22.51 8.63 -3.29
C ALA A 107 -21.36 9.56 -3.67
N ALA A 108 -21.15 9.71 -4.99
CA ALA A 108 -20.21 10.68 -5.53
C ALA A 108 -20.71 12.13 -5.33
N PRO A 109 -19.81 13.13 -5.36
CA PRO A 109 -20.17 14.53 -5.26
C PRO A 109 -21.23 14.94 -6.28
N GLY A 110 -22.30 15.59 -5.81
CA GLY A 110 -23.43 16.03 -6.64
C GLY A 110 -24.35 14.90 -7.12
N GLN A 111 -24.03 13.62 -6.91
CA GLN A 111 -24.90 12.51 -7.26
C GLN A 111 -26.09 12.45 -6.29
N PRO A 112 -27.34 12.33 -6.79
CA PRO A 112 -28.48 12.03 -5.93
C PRO A 112 -28.44 10.57 -5.46
N PHE A 113 -29.06 10.28 -4.32
CA PHE A 113 -29.27 8.90 -3.91
C PHE A 113 -30.13 8.14 -4.94
N VAL A 114 -29.71 6.92 -5.27
CA VAL A 114 -30.44 5.99 -6.14
C VAL A 114 -30.80 4.78 -5.29
N ALA A 115 -32.10 4.58 -5.08
CA ALA A 115 -32.59 3.46 -4.28
C ALA A 115 -32.17 2.13 -4.92
N PRO A 116 -31.65 1.18 -4.12
CA PRO A 116 -31.38 -0.17 -4.60
C PRO A 116 -32.68 -0.87 -5.03
N HIS A 117 -32.59 -1.82 -5.95
CA HIS A 117 -33.76 -2.63 -6.32
C HIS A 117 -34.22 -3.45 -5.10
N PRO A 118 -35.54 -3.58 -4.84
CA PRO A 118 -36.04 -4.27 -3.64
C PRO A 118 -35.51 -5.70 -3.47
N GLU A 119 -35.37 -6.43 -4.58
CA GLU A 119 -34.84 -7.79 -4.61
C GLU A 119 -33.36 -7.83 -4.15
N SER A 120 -32.54 -6.83 -4.51
CA SER A 120 -31.15 -6.70 -4.05
C SER A 120 -31.04 -6.49 -2.54
N VAL A 121 -32.05 -5.87 -1.90
CA VAL A 121 -32.06 -5.61 -0.46
C VAL A 121 -32.48 -6.86 0.31
N GLU A 122 -33.47 -7.60 -0.19
CA GLU A 122 -33.95 -8.84 0.43
C GLU A 122 -32.89 -9.96 0.37
N GLU A 123 -32.21 -10.12 -0.76
CA GLU A 123 -31.14 -11.12 -0.91
C GLU A 123 -29.94 -10.84 0.00
N ALA A 124 -29.51 -9.59 0.12
CA ALA A 124 -28.34 -9.25 0.94
C ALA A 124 -28.66 -9.38 2.43
N SER A 125 -29.90 -9.06 2.82
CA SER A 125 -30.38 -9.25 4.21
C SER A 125 -30.51 -10.73 4.57
N ALA A 126 -30.87 -11.59 3.61
CA ALA A 126 -30.93 -13.04 3.81
C ALA A 126 -29.54 -13.69 3.89
N ALA A 127 -28.59 -13.24 3.06
CA ALA A 127 -27.20 -13.73 3.08
C ALA A 127 -26.48 -13.41 4.40
N ALA A 128 -26.80 -12.29 5.05
CA ALA A 128 -26.25 -11.92 6.35
C ALA A 128 -26.75 -12.80 7.51
N VAL A 129 -27.95 -13.40 7.40
CA VAL A 129 -28.62 -14.13 8.48
C VAL A 129 -28.37 -15.65 8.46
N ASP A 130 -28.16 -16.26 7.28
CA ASP A 130 -28.10 -17.73 7.14
C ASP A 130 -26.74 -18.28 6.71
N GLY A 131 -25.73 -17.42 6.47
CA GLY A 131 -24.44 -17.86 5.91
C GLY A 131 -24.56 -18.52 4.52
N ALA A 132 -25.75 -18.51 3.93
CA ALA A 132 -26.05 -19.00 2.60
C ALA A 132 -25.93 -17.83 1.61
N THR A 133 -24.93 -17.90 0.75
CA THR A 133 -24.69 -16.95 -0.34
C THR A 133 -25.77 -17.10 -1.42
N GLY A 134 -26.94 -16.50 -1.20
CA GLY A 134 -27.84 -16.17 -2.30
C GLY A 134 -27.26 -14.95 -3.04
N ASP A 135 -26.91 -15.13 -4.32
CA ASP A 135 -26.46 -14.23 -5.42
C ASP A 135 -25.68 -12.90 -5.16
N ILE A 136 -25.56 -12.46 -3.92
CA ILE A 136 -24.76 -11.35 -3.44
C ILE A 136 -23.53 -11.94 -2.77
N ASP A 137 -22.45 -12.01 -3.54
CA ASP A 137 -21.13 -12.43 -3.08
C ASP A 137 -20.55 -11.30 -2.22
N VAL A 138 -20.58 -11.47 -0.90
CA VAL A 138 -20.02 -10.52 0.07
C VAL A 138 -18.58 -10.93 0.36
N LYS A 139 -17.62 -10.07 0.02
CA LYS A 139 -16.20 -10.35 0.21
C LYS A 139 -15.65 -9.64 1.46
N THR A 140 -14.74 -10.34 2.13
CA THR A 140 -13.90 -9.73 3.17
C THR A 140 -12.75 -9.00 2.48
N PRO A 141 -12.60 -7.68 2.67
CA PRO A 141 -11.53 -6.93 2.04
C PRO A 141 -10.17 -7.33 2.63
N ILE A 142 -9.14 -7.12 1.82
CA ILE A 142 -7.75 -7.08 2.25
C ILE A 142 -7.42 -5.61 2.48
N VAL A 143 -6.91 -5.29 3.67
CA VAL A 143 -6.43 -3.94 3.98
C VAL A 143 -5.03 -3.81 3.46
N VAL A 144 -4.81 -2.80 2.63
CA VAL A 144 -3.53 -2.51 2.01
C VAL A 144 -3.02 -1.18 2.53
N THR A 145 -1.88 -1.18 3.19
CA THR A 145 -1.22 0.02 3.70
C THR A 145 -0.11 0.42 2.75
N PHE A 146 -0.20 1.63 2.19
CA PHE A 146 0.87 2.24 1.41
C PHE A 146 1.63 3.23 2.24
N TRP A 147 2.94 3.25 2.04
CA TRP A 147 3.78 4.34 2.47
C TRP A 147 4.48 4.92 1.25
N ASN A 148 4.18 6.18 0.92
CA ASN A 148 4.92 6.94 -0.06
C ASN A 148 6.26 7.38 0.55
N LYS A 149 7.37 6.75 0.14
CA LYS A 149 8.71 7.15 0.59
C LYS A 149 9.34 8.23 -0.28
N PHE A 150 8.68 8.68 -1.35
CA PHE A 150 9.19 9.79 -2.15
C PHE A 150 9.06 11.12 -1.41
N ASP A 151 9.99 12.03 -1.68
CA ASP A 151 9.92 13.44 -1.30
C ASP A 151 8.93 14.26 -2.16
N ALA A 152 8.14 13.56 -2.99
CA ALA A 152 7.12 14.12 -3.86
C ALA A 152 5.82 13.30 -3.76
N PRO A 153 4.66 13.92 -4.03
CA PRO A 153 3.41 13.17 -4.08
C PRO A 153 3.41 12.15 -5.23
N VAL A 154 2.68 11.06 -5.04
CA VAL A 154 2.43 10.04 -6.06
C VAL A 154 0.93 9.81 -6.23
N ASP A 155 0.55 9.34 -7.41
CA ASP A 155 -0.83 9.00 -7.71
C ASP A 155 -1.06 7.50 -7.56
N VAL A 156 -2.10 7.14 -6.80
CA VAL A 156 -2.53 5.77 -6.57
C VAL A 156 -3.64 5.43 -7.53
N TYR A 157 -3.46 4.34 -8.27
CA TYR A 157 -4.44 3.79 -9.20
C TYR A 157 -4.90 2.41 -8.75
N TRP A 158 -6.20 2.17 -8.88
CA TRP A 158 -6.79 0.84 -8.80
C TRP A 158 -7.20 0.41 -10.20
N PHE A 159 -6.53 -0.61 -10.74
CA PHE A 159 -6.46 -0.86 -12.17
C PHE A 159 -6.07 0.44 -12.91
N ASP A 160 -6.93 0.92 -13.81
CA ASP A 160 -6.71 2.16 -14.58
C ASP A 160 -7.35 3.41 -13.96
N THR A 161 -7.99 3.29 -12.80
CA THR A 161 -8.73 4.40 -12.17
C THR A 161 -7.87 5.08 -11.11
N HIS A 162 -7.67 6.39 -11.24
CA HIS A 162 -7.06 7.21 -10.19
C HIS A 162 -7.97 7.24 -8.97
N ILE A 163 -7.45 6.84 -7.81
CA ILE A 163 -8.23 6.73 -6.56
C ILE A 163 -7.69 7.58 -5.43
N TYR A 164 -6.45 8.07 -5.50
CA TYR A 164 -5.87 8.91 -4.45
C TYR A 164 -4.61 9.62 -4.92
N ASN A 165 -4.34 10.80 -4.37
CA ASN A 165 -3.04 11.44 -4.45
C ASN A 165 -2.39 11.30 -3.07
N LEU A 166 -1.31 10.53 -3.00
CA LEU A 166 -0.60 10.19 -1.77
C LEU A 166 0.57 11.17 -1.61
N ASP A 167 0.49 12.05 -0.62
CA ASP A 167 1.50 13.07 -0.36
C ASP A 167 2.87 12.45 -0.04
N ALA A 168 3.93 13.26 -0.20
CA ALA A 168 5.29 12.86 0.17
C ALA A 168 5.34 12.40 1.63
N ASN A 169 5.95 11.25 1.91
CA ASN A 169 6.04 10.65 3.24
C ASN A 169 4.69 10.29 3.89
N GLU A 170 3.58 10.31 3.15
CA GLU A 170 2.26 9.91 3.65
C GLU A 170 2.12 8.39 3.74
N THR A 171 1.41 7.92 4.77
CA THR A 171 0.95 6.54 4.86
C THR A 171 -0.57 6.50 4.75
N GLN A 172 -1.10 5.71 3.82
CA GLN A 172 -2.54 5.60 3.59
C GLN A 172 -2.98 4.14 3.47
N ARG A 173 -4.13 3.82 4.10
CA ARG A 173 -4.75 2.48 4.02
C ARG A 173 -5.88 2.48 3.00
N PHE A 174 -5.95 1.43 2.21
CA PHE A 174 -7.02 1.14 1.26
C PHE A 174 -7.61 -0.24 1.51
N HIS A 175 -8.81 -0.48 0.99
CA HIS A 175 -9.48 -1.78 1.06
C HIS A 175 -9.64 -2.33 -0.36
N GLY A 176 -9.04 -3.49 -0.60
CA GLY A 176 -9.03 -4.17 -1.89
C GLY A 176 -9.53 -5.61 -1.82
N LEU A 177 -9.64 -6.25 -2.98
CA LEU A 177 -9.98 -7.66 -3.11
C LEU A 177 -8.81 -8.45 -3.68
N HIS A 178 -8.80 -9.76 -3.43
CA HIS A 178 -7.83 -10.65 -4.06
C HIS A 178 -7.89 -10.55 -5.60
N GLY A 179 -6.73 -10.37 -6.22
CA GLY A 179 -6.57 -10.23 -7.66
C GLY A 179 -6.71 -8.80 -8.17
N ASP A 180 -7.01 -7.83 -7.30
CA ASP A 180 -7.01 -6.43 -7.69
C ASP A 180 -5.59 -5.95 -7.99
N LEU A 181 -5.44 -5.23 -9.11
CA LEU A 181 -4.18 -4.59 -9.48
C LEU A 181 -4.14 -3.18 -8.91
N LEU A 182 -3.04 -2.86 -8.25
CA LEU A 182 -2.73 -1.50 -7.85
C LEU A 182 -1.46 -1.02 -8.55
N THR A 183 -1.51 0.21 -9.04
CA THR A 183 -0.40 0.89 -9.69
C THR A 183 -0.15 2.23 -9.01
N ILE A 184 1.11 2.54 -8.69
CA ILE A 184 1.53 3.86 -8.24
C ILE A 184 2.25 4.54 -9.39
N LYS A 185 1.88 5.80 -9.65
CA LYS A 185 2.51 6.61 -10.69
C LYS A 185 3.14 7.86 -10.09
N ASN A 186 4.28 8.26 -10.62
CA ASN A 186 4.90 9.54 -10.27
C ASN A 186 4.20 10.70 -11.02
N ALA A 187 4.68 11.92 -10.82
CA ALA A 187 4.15 13.13 -11.46
C ALA A 187 4.22 13.10 -13.00
N ASP A 188 5.14 12.31 -13.58
CA ASP A 188 5.28 12.13 -15.02
C ASP A 188 4.34 11.05 -15.58
N SER A 189 3.47 10.48 -14.74
CA SER A 189 2.56 9.37 -15.05
C SER A 189 3.25 8.04 -15.39
N ASP A 190 4.53 7.91 -15.07
CA ASP A 190 5.25 6.65 -15.17
C ASP A 190 4.88 5.76 -13.98
N ALA A 191 4.59 4.48 -14.25
CA ALA A 191 4.37 3.51 -13.20
C ALA A 191 5.69 3.24 -12.47
N VAL A 192 5.72 3.57 -11.18
CA VAL A 192 6.88 3.37 -10.29
C VAL A 192 6.70 2.16 -9.37
N PHE A 193 5.48 1.62 -9.29
CA PHE A 193 5.17 0.42 -8.53
C PHE A 193 3.88 -0.21 -9.08
N GLU A 194 3.87 -1.54 -9.21
CA GLU A 194 2.68 -2.32 -9.58
C GLU A 194 2.63 -3.59 -8.75
N GLN A 195 1.47 -3.88 -8.16
CA GLN A 195 1.31 -5.04 -7.29
C GLN A 195 -0.13 -5.54 -7.31
N TYR A 196 -0.28 -6.86 -7.37
CA TYR A 196 -1.55 -7.51 -7.15
C TYR A 196 -1.78 -7.74 -5.65
N VAL A 197 -2.99 -7.43 -5.19
CA VAL A 197 -3.44 -7.77 -3.85
C VAL A 197 -3.70 -9.28 -3.81
N ASP A 198 -3.02 -10.00 -2.91
CA ASP A 198 -3.12 -11.46 -2.86
C ASP A 198 -3.42 -11.99 -1.45
N VAL A 199 -4.59 -12.58 -1.26
CA VAL A 199 -5.05 -13.13 0.02
C VAL A 199 -4.08 -14.15 0.62
N SER A 200 -3.24 -14.80 -0.19
CA SER A 200 -2.21 -15.72 0.29
C SER A 200 -1.19 -15.05 1.23
N HIS A 201 -1.00 -13.73 1.12
CA HIS A 201 -0.16 -12.91 1.99
C HIS A 201 -0.91 -12.35 3.22
N GLY A 202 -2.15 -12.76 3.45
CA GLY A 202 -2.99 -12.32 4.57
C GLY A 202 -3.92 -11.15 4.23
N HIS A 203 -4.75 -10.78 5.22
CA HIS A 203 -5.78 -9.74 5.11
C HIS A 203 -5.28 -8.33 5.47
N GLU A 204 -4.04 -8.19 5.92
CA GLU A 204 -3.34 -6.92 6.06
C GLU A 204 -2.03 -7.04 5.29
N GLN A 205 -1.81 -6.14 4.33
CA GLN A 205 -0.63 -6.12 3.47
C GLN A 205 -0.03 -4.73 3.49
N GLU A 206 1.29 -4.65 3.58
CA GLU A 206 2.03 -3.40 3.56
C GLU A 206 2.84 -3.33 2.28
N PHE A 207 2.69 -2.22 1.55
CA PHE A 207 3.46 -1.92 0.37
C PHE A 207 4.22 -0.63 0.59
N HIS A 208 5.54 -0.74 0.55
CA HIS A 208 6.41 0.41 0.51
C HIS A 208 6.54 0.80 -0.95
N VAL A 209 6.03 1.98 -1.32
CA VAL A 209 6.32 2.53 -2.64
C VAL A 209 7.83 2.80 -2.64
N PRO A 210 8.63 2.06 -3.43
CA PRO A 210 10.07 2.09 -3.30
C PRO A 210 10.55 3.53 -3.52
N GLY A 211 11.21 4.07 -2.50
CA GLY A 211 11.77 5.43 -2.50
C GLY A 211 12.80 5.69 -3.61
N GLY A 212 13.34 4.72 -4.34
CA GLY A 212 13.83 3.42 -3.90
C GLY A 212 15.24 3.34 -4.44
N ILE A 213 16.20 3.15 -3.55
CA ILE A 213 17.61 3.02 -3.90
C ILE A 213 17.69 2.00 -5.03
N GLU A 214 18.18 2.42 -6.20
CA GLU A 214 18.52 1.50 -7.27
C GLU A 214 19.83 0.84 -6.87
N ILE A 215 19.81 -0.46 -6.62
CA ILE A 215 21.03 -1.24 -6.40
C ILE A 215 21.34 -2.05 -7.66
N GLU A 216 22.54 -1.84 -8.20
CA GLU A 216 23.07 -2.65 -9.30
C GLU A 216 24.02 -3.71 -8.73
N PHE A 217 23.63 -4.98 -8.89
CA PHE A 217 24.46 -6.13 -8.57
C PHE A 217 25.32 -6.50 -9.77
N ARG A 218 26.60 -6.77 -9.54
CA ARG A 218 27.56 -7.19 -10.59
C ARG A 218 28.28 -8.46 -10.17
N ASN A 219 28.17 -9.49 -11.00
CA ASN A 219 28.96 -10.70 -10.83
C ASN A 219 30.17 -10.65 -11.78
N HIS A 220 31.35 -10.42 -11.21
CA HIS A 220 32.65 -10.42 -11.87
C HIS A 220 33.39 -11.76 -11.76
N PHE A 221 32.80 -12.82 -11.19
CA PHE A 221 33.37 -14.16 -11.34
C PHE A 221 33.37 -14.58 -12.82
N GLU A 222 34.44 -15.26 -13.25
CA GLU A 222 34.59 -15.68 -14.65
C GLU A 222 33.67 -16.85 -15.01
N SER A 223 33.38 -17.72 -14.05
CA SER A 223 32.66 -18.98 -14.31
C SER A 223 31.62 -19.36 -13.25
N GLU A 224 31.55 -18.65 -12.14
CA GLU A 224 30.67 -18.98 -11.02
C GLU A 224 29.47 -18.02 -10.98
N PRO A 225 28.23 -18.53 -10.99
CA PRO A 225 27.06 -17.71 -10.78
C PRO A 225 26.91 -17.37 -9.29
N VAL A 226 26.09 -16.37 -8.99
CA VAL A 226 25.67 -16.06 -7.62
C VAL A 226 24.16 -15.90 -7.55
N ASP A 227 23.58 -16.34 -6.44
CA ASP A 227 22.18 -16.12 -6.12
C ASP A 227 22.06 -14.89 -5.19
N ILE A 228 21.12 -14.01 -5.50
CA ILE A 228 20.81 -12.82 -4.73
C ILE A 228 19.62 -13.15 -3.82
N TYR A 229 19.81 -12.98 -2.53
CA TYR A 229 18.78 -13.11 -1.51
C TYR A 229 18.44 -11.73 -0.96
N TRP A 230 17.15 -11.47 -0.78
CA TRP A 230 16.66 -10.37 0.06
C TRP A 230 16.14 -11.00 1.35
N PHE A 231 16.78 -10.67 2.47
CA PHE A 231 16.67 -11.46 3.71
C PHE A 231 16.98 -12.96 3.47
N ASP A 232 16.00 -13.83 3.68
CA ASP A 232 16.09 -15.29 3.53
C ASP A 232 15.45 -15.83 2.24
N THR A 233 14.92 -14.94 1.39
CA THR A 233 14.19 -15.31 0.18
C THR A 233 15.07 -15.12 -1.05
N ALA A 234 15.25 -16.19 -1.83
CA ALA A 234 15.95 -16.14 -3.11
C ALA A 234 15.19 -15.23 -4.08
N HIS A 235 15.86 -14.18 -4.54
CA HIS A 235 15.25 -13.12 -5.35
C HIS A 235 15.64 -13.24 -6.83
N ALA A 236 16.92 -13.47 -7.12
CA ALA A 236 17.41 -13.56 -8.50
C ALA A 236 18.66 -14.44 -8.62
N HIS A 237 18.84 -15.05 -9.79
CA HIS A 237 20.07 -15.76 -10.17
C HIS A 237 20.89 -14.88 -11.11
N LEU A 238 22.17 -14.66 -10.77
CA LEU A 238 23.06 -13.75 -11.49
C LEU A 238 24.23 -14.52 -12.14
N PRO A 239 24.19 -14.77 -13.47
CA PRO A 239 25.25 -15.47 -14.19
C PRO A 239 26.63 -14.84 -14.06
N PRO A 240 27.72 -15.57 -14.35
CA PRO A 240 29.07 -15.01 -14.44
C PRO A 240 29.13 -13.83 -15.41
N GLN A 241 29.95 -12.82 -15.09
CA GLN A 241 30.15 -11.62 -15.92
C GLN A 241 28.85 -10.86 -16.27
N SER A 242 27.85 -10.87 -15.38
CA SER A 242 26.55 -10.26 -15.61
C SER A 242 26.17 -9.25 -14.53
N LYS A 243 25.07 -8.51 -14.77
CA LYS A 243 24.55 -7.52 -13.85
C LYS A 243 23.02 -7.46 -13.87
N ILE A 244 22.43 -7.02 -12.76
CA ILE A 244 20.99 -6.74 -12.62
C ILE A 244 20.80 -5.51 -11.72
N SER A 245 19.85 -4.64 -12.06
CA SER A 245 19.42 -3.54 -11.19
C SER A 245 18.11 -3.92 -10.52
N LEU A 246 17.98 -3.64 -9.22
CA LEU A 246 16.75 -3.77 -8.45
C LEU A 246 16.44 -2.44 -7.77
N HIS A 247 15.15 -2.16 -7.53
CA HIS A 247 14.74 -1.08 -6.63
C HIS A 247 14.47 -1.65 -5.24
N ALA A 248 15.01 -0.99 -4.23
CA ALA A 248 14.89 -1.40 -2.84
C ALA A 248 14.87 -0.18 -1.91
N ASN A 249 14.83 -0.41 -0.59
CA ASN A 249 14.64 0.62 0.42
C ASN A 249 15.86 0.78 1.31
N ASP A 250 15.96 1.94 1.97
CA ASP A 250 16.80 2.12 3.15
C ASP A 250 16.55 0.99 4.17
N GLY A 251 17.63 0.37 4.64
CA GLY A 251 17.63 -0.74 5.58
C GLY A 251 17.43 -2.13 4.95
N ASP A 252 17.11 -2.25 3.66
CA ASP A 252 17.01 -3.55 3.00
C ASP A 252 18.38 -4.25 2.96
N GLU A 253 18.42 -5.51 3.39
CA GLU A 253 19.64 -6.32 3.40
C GLU A 253 19.62 -7.34 2.26
N PHE A 254 20.67 -7.32 1.45
CA PHE A 254 20.91 -8.27 0.38
C PHE A 254 22.11 -9.16 0.70
N THR A 255 21.97 -10.45 0.43
CA THR A 255 23.03 -11.44 0.57
C THR A 255 23.27 -12.12 -0.77
N LEU A 256 24.53 -12.19 -1.20
CA LEU A 256 24.94 -12.91 -2.39
C LEU A 256 25.59 -14.23 -1.97
N VAL A 257 25.12 -15.32 -2.56
CA VAL A 257 25.54 -16.68 -2.24
C VAL A 257 26.06 -17.35 -3.50
N ASP A 258 27.22 -18.00 -3.43
CA ASP A 258 27.78 -18.75 -4.56
C ASP A 258 27.11 -20.12 -4.78
N SER A 259 27.57 -20.85 -5.78
CA SER A 259 27.02 -22.18 -6.12
C SER A 259 27.25 -23.25 -5.05
N ASP A 260 28.21 -23.05 -4.14
CA ASP A 260 28.48 -23.95 -3.02
C ASP A 260 27.63 -23.62 -1.78
N GLY A 261 26.83 -22.55 -1.85
CA GLY A 261 26.00 -22.07 -0.74
C GLY A 261 26.76 -21.17 0.23
N ALA A 262 27.97 -20.72 -0.10
CA ALA A 262 28.72 -19.81 0.74
C ALA A 262 28.34 -18.35 0.46
N ILE A 263 28.21 -17.56 1.54
CA ILE A 263 27.94 -16.13 1.44
C ILE A 263 29.21 -15.42 0.97
N VAL A 264 29.12 -14.78 -0.20
CA VAL A 264 30.24 -14.03 -0.80
C VAL A 264 30.15 -12.52 -0.57
N ALA A 265 28.95 -11.99 -0.30
CA ALA A 265 28.76 -10.61 0.11
C ALA A 265 27.43 -10.42 0.87
N THR A 266 27.40 -9.43 1.76
CA THR A 266 26.19 -8.92 2.40
C THR A 266 26.24 -7.39 2.33
N HIS A 267 25.12 -6.77 1.96
CA HIS A 267 25.01 -5.32 1.86
C HIS A 267 23.68 -4.83 2.41
N VAL A 268 23.72 -3.87 3.32
CA VAL A 268 22.53 -3.17 3.83
C VAL A 268 22.46 -1.84 3.11
N LEU A 269 21.37 -1.62 2.38
CA LEU A 269 21.14 -0.36 1.70
C LEU A 269 20.95 0.77 2.71
N THR A 270 21.58 1.90 2.44
CA THR A 270 21.38 3.12 3.24
C THR A 270 21.17 4.32 2.33
N GLU A 271 20.12 5.11 2.54
CA GLU A 271 19.85 6.34 1.76
C GLU A 271 21.03 7.31 1.82
N ALA A 272 21.83 7.26 2.90
CA ALA A 272 23.03 8.09 3.05
C ALA A 272 24.10 7.79 1.99
N ASP A 273 24.13 6.58 1.42
CA ASP A 273 25.05 6.19 0.35
C ASP A 273 24.52 6.60 -1.04
N GLY A 274 23.36 7.25 -1.08
CA GLY A 274 22.76 7.81 -2.28
C GLY A 274 21.69 6.93 -2.91
N PRO A 275 20.98 7.49 -3.91
CA PRO A 275 19.83 6.84 -4.55
C PRO A 275 20.22 5.73 -5.53
N ILE A 276 21.51 5.58 -5.85
CA ILE A 276 22.05 4.50 -6.68
C ILE A 276 23.24 3.90 -5.96
N GLN A 277 23.19 2.60 -5.69
CA GLN A 277 24.23 1.84 -5.01
C GLN A 277 24.70 0.67 -5.88
N PHE A 278 25.89 0.17 -5.59
CA PHE A 278 26.53 -0.87 -6.38
C PHE A 278 27.06 -1.94 -5.44
N LEU A 279 26.79 -3.21 -5.77
CA LEU A 279 27.39 -4.35 -5.08
C LEU A 279 28.01 -5.28 -6.12
N ALA A 280 29.34 -5.39 -6.08
CA ALA A 280 30.10 -6.22 -7.00
C ALA A 280 30.76 -7.40 -6.26
N VAL A 281 30.72 -8.59 -6.86
CA VAL A 281 31.41 -9.79 -6.36
C VAL A 281 32.39 -10.34 -7.40
N PRO A 282 33.60 -10.78 -7.03
CA PRO A 282 34.17 -10.68 -5.68
C PRO A 282 34.32 -9.22 -5.27
N LEU A 283 34.16 -8.94 -3.97
CA LEU A 283 34.37 -7.60 -3.44
C LEU A 283 35.81 -7.18 -3.78
N GLU A 284 35.97 -6.08 -4.52
CA GLU A 284 37.30 -5.53 -4.76
C GLU A 284 37.91 -5.19 -3.41
N VAL A 285 38.91 -5.97 -2.99
CA VAL A 285 39.74 -5.61 -1.85
C VAL A 285 40.49 -4.35 -2.29
N HIS A 286 40.07 -3.19 -1.83
CA HIS A 286 40.89 -1.99 -1.91
C HIS A 286 42.13 -2.21 -1.06
N ASP A 287 43.14 -2.82 -1.67
CA ASP A 287 44.48 -2.94 -1.10
C ASP A 287 44.96 -1.55 -0.71
N GLN A 288 45.49 -1.50 0.50
CA GLN A 288 45.75 -0.30 1.27
C GLN A 288 46.59 0.73 0.50
N LEU A 289 46.24 2.01 0.69
CA LEU A 289 47.04 3.17 0.33
C LEU A 289 48.53 2.89 0.64
N PRO A 290 49.45 3.17 -0.30
CA PRO A 290 50.88 2.95 -0.06
C PRO A 290 51.28 3.72 1.19
N GLU A 291 51.91 3.02 2.14
CA GLU A 291 52.53 3.63 3.31
C GLU A 291 53.37 4.82 2.84
N HIS A 292 53.07 5.99 3.40
CA HIS A 292 53.87 7.19 3.19
C HIS A 292 55.33 6.84 3.55
N GLU A 293 56.19 6.73 2.53
CA GLU A 293 57.64 6.87 2.73
C GLU A 293 57.87 8.27 3.30
N GLU A 294 58.16 8.34 4.60
CA GLU A 294 58.68 9.53 5.25
C GLU A 294 60.01 9.91 4.56
N LEU A 295 60.04 11.11 3.97
CA LEU A 295 61.25 11.82 3.55
C LEU A 295 61.70 12.79 4.66
#